data_AF-A0A938JA28-F1
#
_entry.id   AF-A0A938JA28-F1
#
_cell.length_a   1.000
_cell.length_b   1.000
_cell.length_c   1.000
_cell.angle_alpha   90.00
_cell.angle_beta   90.00
_cell.angle_gamma   90.00
#
_symmetry.space_group_name_H-M   'P 1'
#
loop_
_entity.id
_entity.type
_entity.pdbx_description
1 polymer ?
#
loop_
_entity_poly.entity_id
_entity_poly.type
_entity_poly.pdbx_seq_one_letter_code
_entity_poly.pdbx_strand_id
1 'polypeptide(L)'
;MLVPEDRLEVPTGVVLRDGKLEDVARGATVAVNPAAAVVLRAGGRPLREIARDLEVAFAIDAARARDDVLRFAWQLNGLGLANVRHHHGRLWRGLQWLRLALRLLPSATLPPSLTRRLPLDTTTSWRALAGVVRALVGRALLLAAVAVVVLMPVAAVGGARSLVLAGALGASAGLALIAHETAHALALVRASPAAIVVSWRRISVIHAELTPRRRTVVAAAGPLLPATFGLAIAALAVVVRLPELAVGAAPLAGHAVGLTVITSDGRRACGI
;
A
#
# COMPACT_ATOMS: atom_id res chain seq x y z
N MET A 1 -5.23 14.25 -4.91
CA MET A 1 -5.66 15.10 -6.03
C MET A 1 -4.52 15.15 -7.02
N LEU A 2 -4.82 14.99 -8.32
CA LEU A 2 -3.85 15.13 -9.39
C LEU A 2 -3.79 16.58 -9.84
N VAL A 3 -2.60 17.07 -10.15
CA VAL A 3 -2.39 18.37 -10.78
C VAL A 3 -1.73 18.19 -12.15
N PRO A 4 -1.91 19.13 -13.09
CA PRO A 4 -1.33 19.02 -14.44
C PRO A 4 0.20 18.89 -14.48
N GLU A 5 0.90 19.31 -13.42
CA GLU A 5 2.35 19.22 -13.27
C GLU A 5 2.83 17.83 -12.79
N ASP A 6 1.91 16.99 -12.32
CA ASP A 6 2.23 15.61 -11.93
C ASP A 6 2.66 14.80 -13.16
N ARG A 7 3.37 13.69 -12.92
CA ARG A 7 3.90 12.81 -13.97
C ARG A 7 3.32 11.41 -13.80
N LEU A 8 2.89 10.83 -14.91
CA LEU A 8 2.44 9.43 -14.96
C LEU A 8 3.64 8.53 -15.25
N GLU A 9 3.93 7.58 -14.39
CA GLU A 9 5.04 6.62 -14.54
C GLU A 9 4.48 5.21 -14.65
N VAL A 10 4.86 4.48 -15.70
CA VAL A 10 4.51 3.05 -15.82
C VAL A 10 5.40 2.27 -14.84
N PRO A 11 4.82 1.54 -13.87
CA PRO A 11 5.58 0.81 -12.87
C PRO A 11 6.28 -0.41 -13.48
N THR A 12 7.34 -0.88 -12.82
CA THR A 12 8.02 -2.11 -13.20
C THR A 12 7.05 -3.29 -13.27
N GLY A 13 7.16 -4.09 -14.33
CA GLY A 13 6.26 -5.23 -14.58
C GLY A 13 4.93 -4.85 -15.23
N VAL A 14 4.76 -3.59 -15.64
CA VAL A 14 3.69 -3.19 -16.56
C VAL A 14 4.30 -2.77 -17.89
N VAL A 15 3.86 -3.38 -18.99
CA VAL A 15 4.45 -3.17 -20.32
C VAL A 15 3.35 -2.87 -21.33
N LEU A 16 3.55 -1.84 -22.16
CA LEU A 16 2.68 -1.56 -23.30
C LEU A 16 3.21 -2.34 -24.51
N ARG A 17 2.44 -3.32 -24.98
CA ARG A 17 2.80 -4.18 -26.13
C ARG A 17 1.57 -4.40 -27.01
N ASP A 18 1.73 -4.20 -28.32
CA ASP A 18 0.70 -4.50 -29.34
C ASP A 18 -0.71 -3.93 -29.01
N GLY A 19 -0.76 -2.68 -28.52
CA GLY A 19 -2.01 -2.02 -28.14
C GLY A 19 -2.66 -2.56 -26.86
N LYS A 20 -1.90 -3.31 -26.05
CA LYS A 20 -2.34 -3.86 -24.77
C LYS A 20 -1.39 -3.45 -23.66
N LEU A 21 -1.93 -3.23 -22.48
CA LEU A 21 -1.16 -3.04 -21.27
C LEU A 21 -1.11 -4.37 -20.51
N GLU A 22 0.07 -4.97 -20.47
CA GLU A 22 0.33 -6.23 -19.80
C GLU A 22 0.80 -5.98 -18.37
N ASP A 23 0.10 -6.53 -17.39
CA ASP A 23 0.48 -6.52 -15.98
C ASP A 23 1.07 -7.88 -15.60
N VAL A 24 2.40 -7.97 -15.63
CA VAL A 24 3.16 -9.20 -15.35
C VAL A 24 2.89 -9.72 -13.94
N ALA A 25 2.70 -8.82 -12.96
CA ALA A 25 2.45 -9.23 -11.58
C ALA A 25 1.07 -9.89 -11.44
N ARG A 26 0.05 -9.41 -12.16
CA ARG A 26 -1.29 -9.99 -12.13
C ARG A 26 -1.51 -11.10 -13.16
N GLY A 27 -0.63 -11.21 -14.16
CA GLY A 27 -0.89 -12.04 -15.35
C GLY A 27 -2.10 -11.55 -16.14
N ALA A 28 -2.42 -10.25 -16.07
CA ALA A 28 -3.62 -9.66 -16.69
C ALA A 28 -3.23 -8.76 -17.86
N THR A 29 -4.12 -8.65 -18.85
CA THR A 29 -3.95 -7.72 -19.97
C THR A 29 -5.17 -6.83 -20.12
N VAL A 30 -4.94 -5.56 -20.47
CA VAL A 30 -6.01 -4.58 -20.68
C VAL A 30 -5.84 -3.98 -22.07
N ALA A 31 -6.90 -3.96 -22.87
CA ALA A 31 -6.88 -3.33 -24.17
C ALA A 31 -6.72 -1.80 -24.02
N VAL A 32 -5.87 -1.21 -24.86
CA VAL A 32 -5.55 0.22 -24.83
C VAL A 32 -6.08 0.84 -26.12
N ASN A 33 -7.00 1.81 -25.98
CA ASN A 33 -7.48 2.57 -27.13
C ASN A 33 -6.39 3.55 -27.64
N PRO A 34 -6.53 4.12 -28.85
CA PRO A 34 -5.51 4.99 -29.43
C PRO A 34 -5.14 6.20 -28.55
N ALA A 35 -6.13 6.83 -27.91
CA ALA A 35 -5.91 7.97 -27.01
C ALA A 35 -5.09 7.59 -25.77
N ALA A 36 -5.43 6.46 -25.14
CA ALA A 36 -4.70 5.91 -24.00
C ALA A 36 -3.26 5.54 -24.38
N ALA A 37 -3.03 5.06 -25.61
CA ALA A 37 -1.69 4.74 -26.09
C ALA A 37 -0.80 5.99 -26.17
N VAL A 38 -1.35 7.15 -26.59
CA VAL A 38 -0.62 8.43 -26.57
C VAL A 38 -0.19 8.78 -25.15
N VAL A 39 -1.12 8.70 -24.19
CA VAL A 39 -0.84 9.01 -22.77
C VAL A 39 0.23 8.08 -22.19
N LEU A 40 0.14 6.78 -22.45
CA LEU A 40 1.08 5.79 -21.92
C LEU A 40 2.48 5.90 -22.54
N ARG A 41 2.58 6.20 -23.84
CA ARG A 41 3.86 6.42 -24.52
C ARG A 41 4.56 7.69 -24.06
N ALA A 42 3.81 8.71 -23.68
CA ALA A 42 4.33 9.96 -23.11
C ALA A 42 4.66 9.85 -21.61
N GLY A 43 4.67 8.63 -21.05
CA GLY A 43 5.01 8.38 -19.65
C GLY A 43 6.29 9.08 -19.19
N GLY A 44 6.28 9.59 -17.96
CA GLY A 44 7.35 10.38 -17.37
C GLY A 44 7.27 11.88 -17.65
N ARG A 45 6.46 12.33 -18.62
CA ARG A 45 6.21 13.75 -18.88
C ARG A 45 5.11 14.32 -17.97
N PRO A 46 5.08 15.65 -17.76
CA PRO A 46 3.97 16.31 -17.05
C PRO A 46 2.63 16.08 -17.76
N LEU A 47 1.57 15.81 -16.99
CA LEU A 47 0.22 15.54 -17.53
C LEU A 47 -0.29 16.69 -18.43
N ARG A 48 0.10 17.94 -18.16
CA ARG A 48 -0.25 19.10 -18.99
C ARG A 48 0.31 19.00 -20.41
N GLU A 49 1.49 18.42 -20.59
CA GLU A 49 2.11 18.27 -21.91
C GLU A 49 1.42 17.15 -22.67
N ILE A 50 1.10 16.06 -21.97
CA ILE A 50 0.33 14.94 -22.53
C ILE A 50 -1.06 15.41 -22.99
N ALA A 51 -1.72 16.27 -22.21
CA ALA A 51 -3.01 16.85 -22.58
C ALA A 51 -2.92 17.69 -23.86
N ARG A 52 -1.85 18.47 -24.05
CA ARG A 52 -1.61 19.21 -25.31
C ARG A 52 -1.38 18.28 -26.50
N ASP A 53 -0.61 17.20 -26.29
CA ASP A 53 -0.40 16.22 -27.36
C ASP A 53 -1.72 15.54 -27.76
N LEU A 54 -2.61 15.28 -26.79
CA LEU A 54 -3.94 14.70 -27.03
C LEU A 54 -4.87 15.70 -27.74
N GLU A 55 -4.83 16.97 -27.35
CA GLU A 55 -5.55 18.08 -28.00
C GLU A 55 -5.22 18.13 -29.50
N VAL A 56 -3.92 18.15 -29.83
CA VAL A 56 -3.43 18.21 -31.21
C VAL A 56 -3.74 16.92 -31.97
N ALA A 57 -3.50 15.75 -31.37
CA ALA A 57 -3.66 14.47 -32.07
C ALA A 57 -5.12 14.12 -32.40
N PHE A 58 -6.07 14.57 -31.58
CA PHE A 58 -7.49 14.22 -31.73
C PHE A 58 -8.40 15.42 -32.05
N ALA A 59 -7.83 16.63 -32.23
CA ALA A 59 -8.56 17.86 -32.50
C ALA A 59 -9.73 18.10 -31.52
N ILE A 60 -9.45 17.94 -30.21
CA ILE A 60 -10.42 18.15 -29.13
C ILE A 60 -10.08 19.42 -28.35
N ASP A 61 -11.04 19.98 -27.62
CA ASP A 61 -10.80 21.18 -26.80
C ASP A 61 -9.75 20.93 -25.70
N ALA A 62 -8.89 21.91 -25.43
CA ALA A 62 -7.84 21.84 -24.42
C ALA A 62 -8.37 21.47 -23.01
N ALA A 63 -9.53 22.01 -22.62
CA ALA A 63 -10.16 21.71 -21.34
C ALA A 63 -10.59 20.23 -21.25
N ARG A 64 -11.16 19.69 -22.34
CA ARG A 64 -11.56 18.29 -22.43
C ARG A 64 -10.36 17.36 -22.43
N ALA A 65 -9.32 17.68 -23.20
CA ALA A 65 -8.08 16.91 -23.24
C ALA A 65 -7.44 16.81 -21.85
N ARG A 66 -7.41 17.92 -21.11
CA ARG A 66 -6.92 17.97 -19.73
C ARG A 66 -7.73 17.06 -18.81
N ASP A 67 -9.06 17.17 -18.84
CA ASP A 67 -9.93 16.37 -17.97
C ASP A 67 -9.83 14.87 -18.27
N ASP A 68 -9.78 14.50 -19.55
CA ASP A 68 -9.63 13.12 -19.99
C ASP A 68 -8.30 12.54 -19.53
N VAL A 69 -7.18 13.28 -19.68
CA VAL A 69 -5.87 12.84 -19.18
C VAL A 69 -5.85 12.69 -17.66
N LEU A 70 -6.43 13.62 -16.91
CA LEU A 70 -6.49 13.53 -15.45
C LEU A 70 -7.34 12.36 -14.97
N ARG A 71 -8.52 12.14 -15.59
CA ARG A 71 -9.40 11.00 -15.28
C ARG A 71 -8.72 9.67 -15.63
N PHE A 72 -8.09 9.59 -16.80
CA PHE A 72 -7.39 8.39 -17.23
C PHE A 72 -6.20 8.07 -16.32
N ALA A 73 -5.39 9.07 -15.96
CA ALA A 73 -4.30 8.93 -14.99
C ALA A 73 -4.82 8.46 -13.61
N TRP A 74 -5.95 9.02 -13.17
CA TRP A 74 -6.59 8.60 -11.92
C TRP A 74 -7.07 7.14 -11.97
N GLN A 75 -7.70 6.72 -13.07
CA GLN A 75 -8.17 5.35 -13.27
C GLN A 75 -7.01 4.35 -13.31
N LEU A 76 -5.97 4.62 -14.11
CA LEU A 76 -4.78 3.77 -14.17
C LEU A 76 -4.08 3.67 -12.81
N ASN A 77 -4.04 4.77 -12.06
CA ASN A 77 -3.50 4.77 -10.71
C ASN A 77 -4.33 3.93 -9.74
N GLY A 78 -5.66 4.08 -9.77
CA GLY A 78 -6.59 3.27 -8.98
C GLY A 78 -6.44 1.77 -9.26
N LEU A 79 -6.20 1.42 -10.53
CA LEU A 79 -5.93 0.04 -10.95
C LEU A 79 -4.50 -0.43 -10.63
N GLY A 80 -3.61 0.43 -10.14
CA GLY A 80 -2.20 0.09 -9.88
C GLY A 80 -1.40 -0.23 -11.16
N LEU A 81 -1.87 0.26 -12.31
CA LEU A 81 -1.23 0.14 -13.62
C LEU A 81 -0.34 1.34 -13.94
N ALA A 82 -0.48 2.44 -13.20
CA ALA A 82 0.39 3.59 -13.27
C ALA A 82 0.68 4.16 -11.87
N ASN A 83 1.91 4.61 -11.69
CA ASN A 83 2.31 5.43 -10.56
C ASN A 83 2.17 6.91 -10.93
N VAL A 84 1.84 7.73 -9.94
CA VAL A 84 1.82 9.17 -10.10
C VAL A 84 2.96 9.75 -9.26
N ARG A 85 3.89 10.42 -9.94
CA ARG A 85 4.94 11.18 -9.30
C ARG A 85 4.53 12.64 -9.26
N HIS A 86 4.42 13.16 -8.04
CA HIS A 86 4.05 14.55 -7.86
C HIS A 86 5.20 15.50 -8.08
N HIS A 87 4.85 16.68 -8.58
CA HIS A 87 5.79 17.80 -8.68
C HIS A 87 6.13 18.39 -7.30
N HIS A 88 5.12 18.52 -6.43
CA HIS A 88 5.29 19.12 -5.11
C HIS A 88 5.75 18.15 -4.01
N GLY A 89 6.41 18.71 -2.99
CA GLY A 89 6.90 17.98 -1.82
C GLY A 89 5.80 17.24 -1.04
N ARG A 90 6.21 16.26 -0.22
CA ARG A 90 5.29 15.42 0.57
C ARG A 90 4.47 16.23 1.59
N LEU A 91 5.08 17.26 2.20
CA LEU A 91 4.44 18.09 3.21
C LEU A 91 3.25 18.88 2.65
N TRP A 92 3.45 19.58 1.54
CA TRP A 92 2.40 20.34 0.87
C TRP A 92 1.20 19.45 0.50
N ARG A 93 1.48 18.23 0.02
CA ARG A 93 0.44 17.24 -0.28
C ARG A 93 -0.31 16.75 0.96
N GLY A 94 0.42 16.52 2.06
CA GLY A 94 -0.18 16.19 3.34
C GLY A 94 -1.14 17.28 3.82
N LEU A 95 -0.73 18.54 3.73
CA LEU A 95 -1.57 19.69 4.09
C LEU A 95 -2.80 19.82 3.18
N GLN A 96 -2.65 19.68 1.86
CA GLN A 96 -3.78 19.71 0.94
C GLN A 96 -4.76 18.55 1.18
N TRP A 97 -4.24 17.35 1.42
CA TRP A 97 -5.04 16.18 1.74
C TRP A 97 -5.79 16.39 3.07
N LEU A 98 -5.11 16.89 4.10
CA LEU A 98 -5.72 17.19 5.40
C LEU A 98 -6.81 18.25 5.28
N ARG A 99 -6.54 19.34 4.55
CA ARG A 99 -7.54 20.39 4.28
C ARG A 99 -8.77 19.82 3.58
N LEU A 100 -8.59 18.91 2.62
CA LEU A 100 -9.69 18.24 1.94
C LEU A 100 -10.41 17.26 2.88
N ALA A 101 -9.67 16.52 3.72
CA ALA A 101 -10.25 15.59 4.69
C ALA A 101 -11.12 16.31 5.72
N LEU A 102 -10.67 17.46 6.23
CA LEU A 102 -11.45 18.30 7.14
C LEU A 102 -12.73 18.81 6.49
N ARG A 103 -12.68 19.18 5.20
CA ARG A 103 -13.88 19.60 4.44
C ARG A 103 -14.86 18.45 4.21
N LEU A 104 -14.36 17.23 4.06
CA LEU A 104 -15.17 16.04 3.83
C LEU A 104 -15.62 15.36 5.12
N LEU A 105 -15.11 15.77 6.28
CA LEU A 105 -15.43 15.21 7.59
C LEU A 105 -16.95 15.11 7.86
N PRO A 106 -17.80 16.12 7.53
CA PRO A 106 -19.24 16.03 7.75
C PRO A 106 -19.93 14.90 6.96
N SER A 107 -19.34 14.51 5.83
CA SER A 107 -19.85 13.42 4.99
C SER A 107 -19.29 12.04 5.36
N ALA A 108 -18.44 11.96 6.39
CA ALA A 108 -17.68 10.76 6.73
C ALA A 108 -16.89 10.15 5.54
N THR A 109 -16.59 10.95 4.52
CA THR A 109 -15.80 10.51 3.37
C THR A 109 -14.35 10.94 3.54
N LEU A 110 -13.40 10.01 3.34
CA LEU A 110 -11.99 10.40 3.25
C LEU A 110 -11.64 10.76 1.81
N PRO A 111 -10.79 11.78 1.60
CA PRO A 111 -10.34 12.12 0.27
C PRO A 111 -9.68 10.93 -0.42
N PRO A 112 -9.86 10.79 -1.73
CA PRO A 112 -9.27 9.69 -2.45
C PRO A 112 -7.74 9.82 -2.42
N SER A 113 -7.07 8.73 -2.06
CA SER A 113 -5.61 8.65 -1.98
C SER A 113 -5.06 8.00 -3.23
N LEU A 114 -3.92 8.50 -3.71
CA LEU A 114 -3.21 7.83 -4.78
C LEU A 114 -2.63 6.52 -4.27
N THR A 115 -2.63 5.55 -5.18
CA THR A 115 -2.04 4.24 -5.01
C THR A 115 -0.62 4.27 -5.55
N ARG A 116 0.30 3.60 -4.88
CA ARG A 116 1.68 3.46 -5.36
C ARG A 116 2.03 1.99 -5.45
N ARG A 117 2.33 1.54 -6.66
CA ARG A 117 2.88 0.22 -6.94
C ARG A 117 4.39 0.25 -6.81
N LEU A 118 4.92 -0.70 -6.05
CA LEU A 118 6.34 -0.87 -5.79
C LEU A 118 6.75 -2.27 -6.23
N PRO A 119 7.91 -2.42 -6.89
CA PRO A 119 8.39 -3.73 -7.31
C PRO A 119 8.71 -4.59 -6.08
N LEU A 120 8.31 -5.86 -6.15
CA LEU A 120 8.64 -6.87 -5.14
C LEU A 120 9.40 -8.01 -5.83
N ASP A 121 10.66 -8.18 -5.46
CA ASP A 121 11.47 -9.28 -5.97
C ASP A 121 11.25 -10.54 -5.12
N THR A 122 10.49 -11.49 -5.67
CA THR A 122 10.16 -12.78 -5.04
C THR A 122 11.13 -13.90 -5.42
N THR A 123 12.31 -13.61 -5.98
CA THR A 123 13.30 -14.64 -6.35
C THR A 123 13.95 -15.32 -5.13
N THR A 124 14.18 -14.54 -4.07
CA THR A 124 14.75 -15.03 -2.80
C THR A 124 14.02 -14.41 -1.61
N SER A 125 13.98 -15.15 -0.50
CA SER A 125 13.33 -14.70 0.75
C SER A 125 13.90 -13.38 1.26
N TRP A 126 15.23 -13.19 1.16
CA TRP A 126 15.87 -11.95 1.59
C TRP A 126 15.47 -10.74 0.74
N ARG A 127 15.41 -10.89 -0.59
CA ARG A 127 15.00 -9.80 -1.47
C ARG A 127 13.52 -9.45 -1.30
N ALA A 128 12.67 -10.45 -1.07
CA ALA A 128 11.26 -10.26 -0.76
C ALA A 128 11.10 -9.46 0.54
N LEU A 129 11.77 -9.89 1.62
CA LEU A 129 11.80 -9.20 2.90
C LEU A 129 12.30 -7.75 2.77
N ALA A 130 13.47 -7.55 2.17
CA ALA A 130 14.04 -6.21 1.99
C ALA A 130 13.13 -5.31 1.14
N GLY A 131 12.46 -5.87 0.13
CA GLY A 131 11.46 -5.19 -0.69
C GLY A 131 10.28 -4.69 0.14
N VAL A 132 9.70 -5.57 0.97
CA VAL A 132 8.59 -5.23 1.88
C VAL A 132 9.01 -4.18 2.91
N VAL A 133 10.13 -4.38 3.59
CA VAL A 133 10.64 -3.43 4.60
C VAL A 133 10.84 -2.06 3.98
N ARG A 134 11.54 -1.98 2.84
CA ARG A 134 11.76 -0.70 2.13
C ARG A 134 10.46 -0.04 1.69
N ALA A 135 9.48 -0.82 1.26
CA ALA A 135 8.18 -0.32 0.83
C ALA A 135 7.34 0.24 1.99
N LEU A 136 7.43 -0.38 3.17
CA LEU A 136 6.50 -0.15 4.27
C LEU A 136 7.11 0.56 5.49
N VAL A 137 8.43 0.68 5.60
CA VAL A 137 9.10 1.26 6.78
C VAL A 137 8.56 2.64 7.14
N GLY A 138 8.39 3.53 6.16
CA GLY A 138 7.85 4.87 6.42
C GLY A 138 6.42 4.85 6.97
N ARG A 139 5.62 3.86 6.57
CA ARG A 139 4.25 3.69 7.05
C ARG A 139 4.19 2.96 8.38
N ALA A 140 5.05 1.97 8.61
CA ALA A 140 5.21 1.31 9.90
C ALA A 140 5.63 2.33 10.97
N LEU A 141 6.58 3.21 10.65
CA LEU A 141 6.99 4.31 11.54
C LEU A 141 5.86 5.31 11.79
N LEU A 142 5.10 5.68 10.74
CA LEU A 142 3.93 6.56 10.91
C LEU A 142 2.86 5.90 11.80
N LEU A 143 2.56 4.63 11.58
CA LEU A 143 1.61 3.86 12.39
C LEU A 143 2.09 3.78 13.84
N ALA A 144 3.37 3.51 14.06
CA ALA A 144 3.97 3.48 15.38
C ALA A 144 3.85 4.84 16.08
N ALA A 145 4.17 5.94 15.39
CA ALA A 145 4.05 7.30 15.93
C ALA A 145 2.59 7.65 16.27
N VAL A 146 1.65 7.34 15.38
CA VAL A 146 0.21 7.59 15.62
C VAL A 146 -0.28 6.76 16.79
N ALA A 147 0.09 5.48 16.87
CA ALA A 147 -0.27 4.61 17.99
C ALA A 147 0.28 5.15 19.32
N VAL A 148 1.53 5.61 19.37
CA VAL A 148 2.09 6.27 20.56
C VAL A 148 1.27 7.49 20.96
N VAL A 149 0.94 8.38 20.01
CA VAL A 149 0.17 9.61 20.28
C VAL A 149 -1.24 9.28 20.77
N VAL A 150 -1.91 8.28 20.20
CA VAL A 150 -3.28 7.88 20.58
C VAL A 150 -3.30 7.17 21.93
N LEU A 151 -2.29 6.33 22.21
CA LEU A 151 -2.24 5.54 23.44
C LEU A 151 -1.68 6.31 24.64
N MET A 152 -0.93 7.40 24.41
CA MET A 152 -0.35 8.21 25.48
C MET A 152 -1.42 8.81 26.42
N PRO A 153 -2.54 9.40 25.95
CA PRO A 153 -3.64 9.82 26.82
C PRO A 153 -4.27 8.67 27.62
N VAL A 154 -4.44 7.51 26.99
CA VAL A 154 -5.04 6.32 27.65
C VAL A 154 -4.12 5.82 28.77
N ALA A 155 -2.81 5.76 28.51
CA ALA A 155 -1.80 5.40 29.50
C ALA A 155 -1.75 6.42 30.66
N ALA A 156 -1.90 7.72 30.36
CA ALA A 156 -1.95 8.78 31.36
C ALA A 156 -3.18 8.66 32.29
N VAL A 157 -4.36 8.34 31.74
CA VAL A 157 -5.60 8.14 32.52
C VAL A 157 -5.53 6.87 33.37
N GLY A 158 -4.94 5.79 32.86
CA GLY A 158 -4.78 4.52 33.58
C GLY A 158 -3.66 4.51 34.64
N GLY A 159 -3.01 5.64 34.90
CA GLY A 159 -1.90 5.76 35.86
C GLY A 159 -0.56 5.14 35.38
N ALA A 160 -0.54 4.50 34.21
CA ALA A 160 0.65 3.95 33.59
C ALA A 160 1.45 5.06 32.88
N ARG A 161 2.28 5.80 33.62
CA ARG A 161 3.11 6.90 33.07
C ARG A 161 4.32 6.43 32.22
N SER A 162 4.26 5.25 31.62
CA SER A 162 5.40 4.68 30.91
C SER A 162 5.34 5.00 29.41
N LEU A 163 6.09 6.03 29.00
CA LEU A 163 6.38 6.30 27.58
C LEU A 163 6.97 5.07 26.88
N VAL A 164 7.68 4.22 27.62
CA VAL A 164 8.25 2.96 27.13
C VAL A 164 7.13 2.01 26.67
N LEU A 165 6.02 1.93 27.41
CA LEU A 165 4.88 1.07 27.07
C LEU A 165 4.16 1.54 25.79
N ALA A 166 3.89 2.85 25.69
CA ALA A 166 3.30 3.44 24.49
C ALA A 166 4.22 3.24 23.27
N GLY A 167 5.52 3.44 23.46
CA GLY A 167 6.56 3.16 22.47
C GLY A 167 6.57 1.71 22.01
N ALA A 168 6.52 0.75 22.93
CA ALA A 168 6.49 -0.68 22.63
C ALA A 168 5.21 -1.09 21.86
N LEU A 169 4.05 -0.56 22.25
CA LEU A 169 2.78 -0.79 21.54
C LEU A 169 2.79 -0.18 20.12
N GLY A 170 3.32 1.03 19.96
CA GLY A 170 3.45 1.63 18.64
C GLY A 170 4.43 0.86 17.75
N ALA A 171 5.62 0.54 18.27
CA ALA A 171 6.64 -0.22 17.54
C ALA A 171 6.11 -1.60 17.11
N SER A 172 5.42 -2.32 18.01
CA SER A 172 4.83 -3.62 17.70
C SER A 172 3.72 -3.53 16.65
N ALA A 173 2.89 -2.49 16.66
CA ALA A 173 1.90 -2.27 15.60
C ALA A 173 2.57 -2.06 14.22
N GLY A 174 3.65 -1.26 14.17
CA GLY A 174 4.44 -1.08 12.95
C GLY A 174 5.13 -2.37 12.48
N LEU A 175 5.70 -3.14 13.41
CA LEU A 175 6.32 -4.43 13.13
C LEU A 175 5.30 -5.47 12.66
N ALA A 176 4.11 -5.50 13.25
CA ALA A 176 3.03 -6.40 12.85
C ALA A 176 2.65 -6.21 11.39
N LEU A 177 2.57 -4.95 10.92
CA LEU A 177 2.33 -4.64 9.52
C LEU A 177 3.44 -5.19 8.61
N ILE A 178 4.71 -4.96 8.95
CA ILE A 178 5.84 -5.45 8.15
C ILE A 178 5.85 -6.98 8.13
N ALA A 179 5.67 -7.62 9.29
CA ALA A 179 5.66 -9.08 9.42
C ALA A 179 4.53 -9.71 8.61
N HIS A 180 3.34 -9.12 8.64
CA HIS A 180 2.18 -9.57 7.87
C HIS A 180 2.44 -9.58 6.37
N GLU A 181 2.85 -8.44 5.81
CA GLU A 181 3.11 -8.30 4.38
C GLU A 181 4.34 -9.11 3.94
N THR A 182 5.32 -9.25 4.84
CA THR A 182 6.47 -10.14 4.65
C THR A 182 6.03 -11.58 4.53
N ALA A 183 5.09 -12.04 5.37
CA ALA A 183 4.60 -13.40 5.31
C ALA A 183 3.92 -13.71 3.97
N HIS A 184 3.11 -12.78 3.45
CA HIS A 184 2.54 -12.89 2.11
C HIS A 184 3.64 -12.94 1.04
N ALA A 185 4.61 -12.04 1.09
CA ALA A 185 5.72 -12.01 0.14
C ALA A 185 6.57 -13.28 0.17
N LEU A 186 6.85 -13.82 1.36
CA LEU A 186 7.59 -15.07 1.56
C LEU A 186 6.84 -16.29 1.03
N ALA A 187 5.51 -16.33 1.23
CA ALA A 187 4.67 -17.39 0.68
C ALA A 187 4.61 -17.36 -0.87
N LEU A 188 4.98 -16.22 -1.49
CA LEU A 188 5.07 -16.03 -2.94
C LEU A 188 6.49 -16.26 -3.51
N VAL A 189 7.49 -16.50 -2.67
CA VAL A 189 8.88 -16.69 -3.12
C VAL A 189 8.96 -17.85 -4.10
N ARG A 190 9.55 -17.59 -5.28
CA ARG A 190 9.68 -18.53 -6.41
C ARG A 190 8.34 -19.08 -6.93
N ALA A 191 7.22 -18.52 -6.49
CA ALA A 191 5.89 -18.99 -6.84
C ALA A 191 5.27 -18.16 -7.96
N SER A 192 5.38 -16.83 -7.87
CA SER A 192 4.78 -15.90 -8.82
C SER A 192 5.50 -14.55 -8.75
N PRO A 193 5.63 -13.83 -9.89
CA PRO A 193 5.95 -12.41 -9.86
C PRO A 193 4.92 -11.65 -9.01
N ALA A 194 5.37 -10.68 -8.23
CA ALA A 194 4.50 -9.93 -7.35
C ALA A 194 4.87 -8.44 -7.31
N ALA A 195 3.95 -7.62 -6.82
CA ALA A 195 4.23 -6.22 -6.51
C ALA A 195 3.46 -5.79 -5.26
N ILE A 196 3.99 -4.81 -4.54
CA ILE A 196 3.32 -4.22 -3.39
C ILE A 196 2.56 -2.99 -3.87
N VAL A 197 1.29 -2.92 -3.53
CA VAL A 197 0.42 -1.79 -3.83
C VAL A 197 0.09 -1.10 -2.51
N VAL A 198 0.55 0.14 -2.36
CA VAL A 198 0.37 0.96 -1.16
C VAL A 198 -0.58 2.11 -1.47
N SER A 199 -1.74 2.13 -0.83
CA SER A 199 -2.67 3.26 -0.81
C SER A 199 -2.87 3.73 0.63
N TRP A 200 -3.37 4.94 0.90
CA TRP A 200 -3.57 5.38 2.28
C TRP A 200 -4.42 4.40 3.10
N ARG A 201 -5.45 3.81 2.48
CA ARG A 201 -6.40 2.93 3.17
C ARG A 201 -5.95 1.47 3.24
N ARG A 202 -5.12 1.02 2.30
CA ARG A 202 -4.82 -0.42 2.12
C ARG A 202 -3.41 -0.64 1.63
N ILE A 203 -2.80 -1.72 2.10
CA ILE A 203 -1.62 -2.34 1.50
C ILE A 203 -2.09 -3.69 0.95
N SER A 204 -1.58 -4.07 -0.21
CA SER A 204 -1.88 -5.36 -0.80
C SER A 204 -0.71 -5.83 -1.63
N VAL A 205 -0.39 -7.12 -1.56
CA VAL A 205 0.53 -7.77 -2.49
C VAL A 205 -0.27 -8.30 -3.67
N ILE A 206 -0.04 -7.74 -4.86
CA ILE A 206 -0.63 -8.25 -6.10
C ILE A 206 0.24 -9.36 -6.67
N HIS A 207 -0.39 -10.43 -7.13
CA HIS A 207 0.24 -11.59 -7.76
C HIS A 207 -0.75 -12.22 -8.76
N ALA A 208 -0.26 -13.10 -9.64
CA ALA A 208 -1.09 -13.81 -10.61
C ALA A 208 -1.96 -14.85 -9.90
N GLU A 209 -2.94 -15.42 -10.59
CA GLU A 209 -3.79 -16.45 -9.99
C GLU A 209 -2.94 -17.63 -9.45
N LEU A 210 -3.20 -17.98 -8.18
CA LEU A 210 -2.54 -19.10 -7.52
C LEU A 210 -3.44 -20.32 -7.47
N THR A 211 -2.81 -21.49 -7.45
CA THR A 211 -3.49 -22.75 -7.14
C THR A 211 -4.19 -22.67 -5.78
N PRO A 212 -5.32 -23.39 -5.57
CA PRO A 212 -6.09 -23.30 -4.32
C PRO A 212 -5.25 -23.56 -3.07
N ARG A 213 -4.34 -24.54 -3.12
CA ARG A 213 -3.43 -24.86 -2.01
C ARG A 213 -2.52 -23.68 -1.65
N ARG A 214 -1.90 -23.04 -2.65
CA ARG A 214 -1.01 -21.89 -2.43
C ARG A 214 -1.79 -20.67 -1.96
N ARG A 215 -2.99 -20.45 -2.51
CA ARG A 215 -3.90 -19.39 -2.07
C ARG A 215 -4.18 -19.47 -0.57
N THR A 216 -4.49 -20.66 -0.05
CA THR A 216 -4.70 -20.87 1.38
C THR A 216 -3.45 -20.58 2.20
N VAL A 217 -2.27 -21.02 1.74
CA VAL A 217 -0.99 -20.75 2.43
C VAL A 217 -0.73 -19.24 2.49
N VAL A 218 -0.85 -18.54 1.37
CA VAL A 218 -0.64 -17.07 1.32
C VAL A 218 -1.65 -16.38 2.23
N ALA A 219 -2.94 -16.71 2.14
CA ALA A 219 -3.99 -16.09 2.96
C ALA A 219 -3.78 -16.30 4.46
N ALA A 220 -3.25 -17.46 4.87
CA ALA A 220 -2.96 -17.77 6.27
C ALA A 220 -1.62 -17.18 6.75
N ALA A 221 -0.63 -17.02 5.87
CA ALA A 221 0.70 -16.56 6.23
C ALA A 221 0.67 -15.16 6.90
N GLY A 222 -0.04 -14.21 6.28
CA GLY A 222 -0.15 -12.83 6.77
C GLY A 222 -0.61 -12.73 8.22
N PRO A 223 -1.73 -13.36 8.61
CA PRO A 223 -2.20 -13.37 9.99
C PRO A 223 -1.36 -14.24 10.94
N LEU A 224 -0.93 -15.42 10.51
CA LEU A 224 -0.29 -16.40 11.41
C LEU A 224 1.14 -16.03 11.81
N LEU A 225 1.94 -15.47 10.89
CA LEU A 225 3.34 -15.13 11.20
C LEU A 225 3.47 -14.08 12.33
N PRO A 226 2.82 -12.90 12.27
CA PRO A 226 2.86 -11.94 13.38
C PRO A 226 2.23 -12.49 14.66
N ALA A 227 1.16 -13.30 14.56
CA ALA A 227 0.52 -13.87 15.74
C ALA A 227 1.41 -14.88 16.46
N THR A 228 2.04 -15.80 15.73
CA THR A 228 3.00 -16.77 16.30
C THR A 228 4.21 -16.05 16.90
N PHE A 229 4.73 -15.03 16.23
CA PHE A 229 5.82 -14.20 16.77
C PHE A 229 5.39 -13.45 18.05
N GLY A 230 4.19 -12.88 18.07
CA GLY A 230 3.62 -12.22 19.25
C GLY A 230 3.45 -13.18 20.42
N LEU A 231 2.89 -14.38 20.18
CA LEU A 231 2.76 -15.42 21.21
C LEU A 231 4.11 -15.86 21.77
N ALA A 232 5.13 -16.01 20.92
CA ALA A 232 6.48 -16.34 21.36
C ALA A 232 7.09 -15.24 22.24
N ILE A 233 6.92 -13.97 21.87
CA ILE A 233 7.35 -12.83 22.69
C ILE A 233 6.60 -12.78 24.02
N ALA A 234 5.28 -13.02 24.01
CA ALA A 234 4.48 -13.06 25.23
C ALA A 234 4.93 -14.19 26.17
N ALA A 235 5.19 -15.38 25.64
CA ALA A 235 5.73 -16.50 26.41
C ALA A 235 7.10 -16.17 27.00
N LEU A 236 8.00 -15.55 26.21
CA LEU A 236 9.29 -15.10 26.70
C LEU A 236 9.13 -14.06 27.82
N ALA A 237 8.20 -13.11 27.68
CA ALA A 237 7.91 -12.09 28.68
C ALA A 237 7.51 -12.67 30.04
N VAL A 238 6.77 -13.79 30.04
CA VAL A 238 6.43 -14.54 31.26
C VAL A 238 7.68 -15.13 31.90
N VAL A 239 8.58 -15.72 31.11
CA VAL A 239 9.83 -16.33 31.58
C VAL A 239 10.76 -15.28 32.19
N VAL A 240 10.95 -14.13 31.52
CA VAL A 240 11.86 -13.06 31.96
C VAL A 240 11.21 -12.07 32.93
N ARG A 241 9.91 -12.22 33.21
CA ARG A 241 9.11 -11.35 34.09
C ARG A 241 9.15 -9.86 33.70
N LEU A 242 9.07 -9.57 32.40
CA LEU A 242 9.04 -8.20 31.88
C LEU A 242 7.64 -7.86 31.34
N PRO A 243 6.78 -7.18 32.11
CA PRO A 243 5.40 -6.89 31.71
C PRO A 243 5.31 -5.99 30.47
N GLU A 244 6.28 -5.11 30.24
CA GLU A 244 6.34 -4.24 29.06
C GLU A 244 6.46 -5.07 27.77
N LEU A 245 7.22 -6.17 27.83
CA LEU A 245 7.40 -7.09 26.71
C LEU A 245 6.09 -7.84 26.40
N ALA A 246 5.35 -8.23 27.42
CA ALA A 246 4.04 -8.88 27.26
C ALA A 246 3.01 -7.94 26.63
N VAL A 247 2.99 -6.67 27.05
CA VAL A 247 2.08 -5.66 26.47
C VAL A 247 2.47 -5.34 25.03
N GLY A 248 3.77 -5.18 24.74
CA GLY A 248 4.26 -5.00 23.38
C GLY A 248 3.97 -6.20 22.45
N ALA A 249 3.79 -7.41 23.00
CA ALA A 249 3.42 -8.57 22.21
C ALA A 249 1.94 -8.56 21.77
N ALA A 250 1.07 -7.81 22.47
CA ALA A 250 -0.37 -7.87 22.25
C ALA A 250 -0.81 -7.46 20.83
N PRO A 251 -0.29 -6.39 20.20
CA PRO A 251 -0.65 -6.05 18.82
C PRO A 251 -0.24 -7.12 17.81
N LEU A 252 0.91 -7.78 18.03
CA LEU A 252 1.39 -8.88 17.19
C LEU A 252 0.50 -10.13 17.35
N ALA A 253 0.19 -10.53 18.58
CA ALA A 253 -0.66 -11.68 18.88
C ALA A 253 -2.12 -11.46 18.42
N GLY A 254 -2.66 -10.26 18.64
CA GLY A 254 -4.00 -9.86 18.23
C GLY A 254 -4.17 -9.67 16.73
N HIS A 255 -3.06 -9.60 15.97
CA HIS A 255 -3.07 -9.39 14.52
C HIS A 255 -3.84 -10.48 13.76
N ALA A 256 -3.76 -11.74 14.24
CA ALA A 256 -4.55 -12.82 13.66
C ALA A 256 -6.05 -12.56 13.79
N VAL A 257 -6.53 -12.11 14.95
CA VAL A 257 -7.95 -11.86 15.19
C VAL A 257 -8.42 -10.59 14.45
N GLY A 258 -7.66 -9.50 14.57
CA GLY A 258 -8.00 -8.22 13.95
C GLY A 258 -8.13 -8.29 12.43
N LEU A 259 -7.20 -8.97 11.76
CA LEU A 259 -7.19 -9.01 10.29
C LEU A 259 -7.87 -10.22 9.66
N THR A 260 -8.27 -11.25 10.42
CA THR A 260 -9.08 -12.35 9.87
C THR A 260 -10.56 -12.20 10.15
N VAL A 261 -10.94 -11.58 11.29
CA VAL A 261 -12.33 -11.46 11.73
C VAL A 261 -12.94 -10.12 11.30
N ILE A 262 -12.21 -9.01 11.41
CA ILE A 262 -12.76 -7.65 11.22
C ILE A 262 -12.49 -7.13 9.79
N THR A 263 -11.34 -7.45 9.22
CA THR A 263 -11.02 -7.06 7.83
C THR A 263 -10.93 -8.30 6.96
N SER A 264 -11.60 -8.34 5.82
CA SER A 264 -11.63 -9.51 4.92
C SER A 264 -10.32 -9.71 4.13
N ASP A 265 -9.18 -9.68 4.81
CA ASP A 265 -7.86 -9.51 4.20
C ASP A 265 -7.44 -10.75 3.40
N GLY A 266 -7.60 -11.94 3.99
CA GLY A 266 -7.28 -13.22 3.36
C GLY A 266 -8.10 -13.57 2.11
N ARG A 267 -9.23 -12.89 1.85
CA ARG A 267 -10.04 -13.10 0.62
C ARG A 267 -9.75 -12.09 -0.48
N ARG A 268 -9.08 -10.97 -0.17
CA ARG A 268 -8.80 -9.87 -1.11
C ARG A 268 -7.33 -9.76 -1.52
N ALA A 269 -6.45 -10.56 -0.92
CA ALA A 269 -5.07 -10.74 -1.38
C ALA A 269 -4.99 -11.34 -2.80
N CYS A 270 -6.08 -11.91 -3.32
CA CYS A 270 -6.19 -12.36 -4.70
C CYS A 270 -6.71 -11.20 -5.54
N GLY A 271 -5.93 -10.72 -6.52
CA GLY A 271 -6.23 -9.54 -7.33
C GLY A 271 -7.52 -9.61 -8.15
N ILE A 272 -8.66 -9.43 -7.49
CA ILE A 272 -10.00 -9.18 -8.02
C ILE A 272 -10.58 -7.97 -7.30
#